data_AF-A0A7C1SSA1-F1
#
_entry.id   AF-A0A7C1SSA1-F1
#
_cell.length_a   1.000
_cell.length_b   1.000
_cell.length_c   1.000
_cell.angle_alpha   90.00
_cell.angle_beta   90.00
_cell.angle_gamma   90.00
#
_symmetry.space_group_name_H-M   'P 1'
#
loop_
_entity.id
_entity.type
_entity.pdbx_description
1 polymer ?
#
loop_
_entity_poly.entity_id
_entity_poly.type
_entity_poly.pdbx_seq_one_letter_code
_entity_poly.pdbx_strand_id
1 'polypeptide(L)'
;SNIIAFPIPRNKPIIGDNAFAHEAGIHQDGVLKHRSTYEIMTPEAVGRDSNKLVLGRHSGMHGFSKRLTELGLTLDKEDLQKAYQRFLQIADRKKEVFDEDLFVIVSDELGHESQTYVLDYFNIQSGNLSVPTATVRIKTAEKLFKEAATGDGPVDAIFNAIDRAVGIKTTLLEYTVQAVTPGRGALGEVAVVLKIDGKKIIGRGSSTDILEASAKAYVSALNRYKAVANG
;
A
#
# COMPACT_ATOMS: atom_id res chain seq x y z
N SER A 1 14.21 17.49 10.41
CA SER A 1 14.74 18.62 11.20
C SER A 1 14.06 19.89 10.71
N ASN A 2 13.21 20.52 11.53
CA ASN A 2 12.40 21.68 11.14
C ASN A 2 13.03 23.03 11.56
N ILE A 3 14.34 23.07 11.80
CA ILE A 3 15.02 24.26 12.33
C ILE A 3 15.05 25.42 11.30
N ILE A 4 15.08 25.10 10.00
CA ILE A 4 15.30 26.08 8.93
C ILE A 4 14.05 26.35 8.06
N ALA A 5 12.90 25.74 8.36
CA ALA A 5 11.62 25.90 7.65
C ALA A 5 11.64 25.68 6.11
N PHE A 6 12.77 25.29 5.52
CA PHE A 6 12.88 24.90 4.13
C PHE A 6 12.85 23.36 3.99
N PRO A 7 12.02 22.81 3.09
CA PRO A 7 12.01 21.38 2.82
C PRO A 7 13.36 20.94 2.23
N ILE A 8 13.81 19.74 2.59
CA ILE A 8 15.00 19.12 1.98
C ILE A 8 14.66 18.83 0.51
N PRO A 9 15.48 19.28 -0.45
CA PRO A 9 15.28 18.93 -1.87
C PRO A 9 15.27 17.41 -2.06
N ARG A 10 14.34 16.89 -2.87
CA ARG A 10 14.19 15.43 -3.07
C ARG A 10 15.45 14.75 -3.62
N ASN A 11 16.24 15.47 -4.40
CA ASN A 11 17.52 15.02 -4.96
C ASN A 11 18.73 15.41 -4.10
N LYS A 12 18.52 15.90 -2.87
CA LYS A 12 19.63 16.23 -1.96
C LYS A 12 20.46 14.96 -1.72
N PRO A 13 21.79 15.00 -1.91
CA PRO A 13 22.64 13.84 -1.65
C PRO A 13 22.44 13.33 -0.22
N ILE A 14 22.48 12.00 -0.05
CA ILE A 14 22.39 11.26 1.23
C ILE A 14 20.98 11.31 1.86
N ILE A 15 20.35 12.48 1.95
CA ILE A 15 19.15 12.71 2.77
C ILE A 15 17.89 13.09 1.97
N GLY A 16 17.99 13.30 0.66
CA GLY A 16 16.82 13.58 -0.20
C GLY A 16 16.03 12.30 -0.47
N ASP A 17 14.71 12.37 -0.59
CA ASP A 17 13.84 11.18 -0.75
C ASP A 17 14.18 10.33 -1.98
N ASN A 18 14.76 10.95 -3.02
CA ASN A 18 15.20 10.24 -4.23
C ASN A 18 16.67 9.80 -4.15
N ALA A 19 17.37 10.00 -3.02
CA ALA A 19 18.81 9.70 -2.90
C ALA A 19 19.14 8.21 -3.06
N PHE A 20 18.16 7.33 -2.81
CA PHE A 20 18.30 5.88 -2.97
C PHE A 20 17.26 5.28 -3.93
N ALA A 21 16.38 6.10 -4.50
CA ALA A 21 15.31 5.60 -5.38
C ALA A 21 15.84 5.21 -6.76
N HIS A 22 15.46 4.02 -7.25
CA HIS A 22 15.89 3.50 -8.56
C HIS A 22 14.67 3.21 -9.45
N GLU A 23 14.48 4.02 -10.49
CA GLU A 23 13.35 3.92 -11.41
C GLU A 23 13.66 3.08 -12.66
N ALA A 24 14.89 3.17 -13.18
CA ALA A 24 15.29 2.47 -14.39
C ALA A 24 15.41 0.95 -14.13
N GLY A 25 14.78 0.13 -14.97
CA GLY A 25 14.79 -1.33 -14.82
C GLY A 25 16.20 -1.95 -14.74
N ILE A 26 17.18 -1.39 -15.46
CA ILE A 26 18.58 -1.82 -15.37
C ILE A 26 19.23 -1.49 -14.01
N HIS A 27 18.85 -0.36 -13.40
CA HIS A 27 19.35 0.03 -12.08
C HIS A 27 18.66 -0.82 -11.00
N GLN A 28 17.37 -1.10 -11.15
CA GLN A 28 16.65 -2.01 -10.26
C GLN A 28 17.27 -3.42 -10.28
N ASP A 29 17.52 -3.98 -11.47
CA ASP A 29 18.17 -5.29 -11.63
C ASP A 29 19.58 -5.29 -11.01
N GLY A 30 20.36 -4.24 -11.25
CA GLY A 30 21.70 -4.10 -10.68
C GLY A 30 21.70 -3.99 -9.15
N VAL A 31 20.78 -3.23 -8.58
CA VAL A 31 20.62 -3.10 -7.12
C VAL A 31 20.17 -4.41 -6.47
N LEU A 32 19.33 -5.18 -7.16
CA LEU A 32 18.85 -6.47 -6.68
C LEU A 32 19.96 -7.55 -6.70
N LYS A 33 20.84 -7.52 -7.70
CA LYS A 33 21.98 -8.46 -7.80
C LYS A 33 23.14 -8.06 -6.89
N HIS A 34 23.58 -6.80 -6.98
CA HIS A 34 24.70 -6.26 -6.23
C HIS A 34 24.43 -4.79 -5.90
N ARG A 35 23.81 -4.56 -4.74
CA ARG A 35 23.41 -3.23 -4.24
C ARG A 35 24.52 -2.18 -4.32
N SER A 36 25.77 -2.55 -4.02
CA SER A 36 26.95 -1.66 -4.06
C SER A 36 27.30 -1.12 -5.46
N THR A 37 26.70 -1.65 -6.52
CA THR A 37 26.89 -1.17 -7.90
C THR A 37 26.31 0.24 -8.09
N TYR A 38 25.21 0.55 -7.40
CA TYR A 38 24.50 1.82 -7.54
C TYR A 38 24.31 2.56 -6.21
N GLU A 39 24.49 1.88 -5.07
CA GLU A 39 24.38 2.47 -3.75
C GLU A 39 25.75 2.44 -3.05
N ILE A 40 26.35 3.62 -2.85
CA ILE A 40 27.62 3.75 -2.11
C ILE A 40 27.46 3.49 -0.60
N MET A 41 26.23 3.63 -0.11
CA MET A 41 25.82 3.38 1.28
C MET A 41 24.36 2.95 1.29
N THR A 42 23.91 2.29 2.35
CA THR A 42 22.53 1.80 2.43
C THR A 42 21.59 2.86 3.04
N PRO A 43 20.29 2.85 2.71
CA PRO A 43 19.30 3.73 3.35
C PRO A 43 19.29 3.59 4.89
N GLU A 44 19.46 2.37 5.38
CA GLU A 44 19.42 2.05 6.81
C GLU A 44 20.60 2.70 7.55
N ALA A 45 21.76 2.84 6.90
CA ALA A 45 22.93 3.51 7.47
C ALA A 45 22.68 5.00 7.77
N VAL A 46 21.64 5.60 7.17
CA VAL A 46 21.20 6.98 7.43
C VAL A 46 19.84 7.03 8.13
N GLY A 47 19.42 5.92 8.74
CA GLY A 47 18.17 5.82 9.49
C GLY A 47 16.92 5.86 8.61
N ARG A 48 17.02 5.42 7.36
CA ARG A 48 15.88 5.29 6.43
C ARG A 48 15.54 3.82 6.20
N ASP A 49 14.24 3.55 6.08
CA ASP A 49 13.77 2.22 5.72
C ASP A 49 14.29 1.82 4.33
N SER A 50 14.52 0.51 4.17
CA SER A 50 15.07 -0.09 2.96
C SER A 50 14.31 0.34 1.72
N ASN A 51 15.04 0.50 0.62
CA ASN A 51 14.57 1.03 -0.65
C ASN A 51 13.13 0.65 -1.03
N LYS A 52 12.25 1.66 -1.06
CA LYS A 52 10.88 1.54 -1.56
C LYS A 52 10.94 1.27 -3.06
N LEU A 53 10.66 0.04 -3.47
CA LEU A 53 10.59 -0.31 -4.88
C LEU A 53 9.29 0.27 -5.45
N VAL A 54 9.39 1.45 -6.06
CA VAL A 54 8.26 2.07 -6.75
C VAL A 54 8.03 1.31 -8.05
N LEU A 55 6.81 0.76 -8.20
CA LEU A 55 6.41 0.08 -9.42
C LEU A 55 5.74 1.05 -10.39
N GLY A 56 6.27 1.11 -11.61
CA GLY A 56 5.75 1.91 -12.71
C GLY A 56 6.08 1.26 -14.07
N ARG A 57 5.83 1.98 -15.18
CA ARG A 57 5.99 1.45 -16.55
C ARG A 57 7.38 0.86 -16.83
N HIS A 58 8.41 1.38 -16.16
CA HIS A 58 9.80 0.96 -16.34
C HIS A 58 10.24 -0.16 -15.41
N SER A 59 9.38 -0.59 -14.49
CA SER A 59 9.67 -1.70 -13.59
C SER A 59 9.65 -3.02 -14.36
N GLY A 60 10.77 -3.75 -14.29
CA GLY A 60 10.90 -5.04 -14.95
C GLY A 60 10.14 -6.16 -14.22
N MET A 61 9.96 -7.28 -14.91
CA MET A 61 9.28 -8.48 -14.37
C MET A 61 9.89 -8.98 -13.06
N HIS A 62 11.20 -8.83 -12.87
CA HIS A 62 11.86 -9.22 -11.63
C HIS A 62 11.42 -8.34 -10.43
N GLY A 63 11.33 -7.01 -10.62
CA GLY A 63 10.85 -6.10 -9.59
C GLY A 63 9.37 -6.35 -9.25
N PHE A 64 8.56 -6.58 -10.27
CA PHE A 64 7.15 -6.98 -10.11
C PHE A 64 7.01 -8.29 -9.32
N SER A 65 7.70 -9.36 -9.73
CA SER A 65 7.67 -10.67 -9.06
C SER A 65 8.16 -10.60 -7.62
N LYS A 66 9.24 -9.86 -7.35
CA LYS A 66 9.72 -9.62 -6.00
C LYS A 66 8.65 -8.95 -5.14
N ARG A 67 7.99 -7.91 -5.66
CA ARG A 67 6.94 -7.21 -4.92
C ARG A 67 5.75 -8.11 -4.62
N LEU A 68 5.28 -8.91 -5.59
CA LEU A 68 4.23 -9.90 -5.36
C LEU A 68 4.61 -10.86 -4.22
N THR A 69 5.85 -11.36 -4.21
CA THR A 69 6.36 -12.24 -3.14
C THR A 69 6.33 -11.54 -1.78
N GLU A 70 6.74 -10.27 -1.69
CA GLU A 70 6.66 -9.46 -0.45
C GLU A 70 5.22 -9.20 0.03
N LEU A 71 4.25 -9.28 -0.88
CA LEU A 71 2.81 -9.22 -0.58
C LEU A 71 2.23 -10.58 -0.17
N GLY A 72 3.01 -11.66 -0.26
CA GLY A 72 2.53 -13.03 -0.04
C GLY A 72 1.78 -13.61 -1.24
N LEU A 73 1.96 -13.03 -2.43
CA LEU A 73 1.36 -13.49 -3.68
C LEU A 73 2.39 -14.30 -4.47
N THR A 74 2.13 -15.59 -4.63
CA THR A 74 2.95 -16.50 -5.43
C THR A 74 2.18 -16.93 -6.68
N LEU A 75 2.82 -16.76 -7.84
CA LEU A 75 2.29 -17.13 -9.15
C LEU A 75 3.20 -18.16 -9.80
N ASP A 76 2.63 -19.05 -10.60
CA ASP A 76 3.42 -19.83 -11.53
C ASP A 76 3.96 -18.97 -12.68
N LYS A 77 4.79 -19.54 -13.54
CA LYS A 77 5.42 -18.78 -14.63
C LYS A 77 4.43 -18.22 -15.63
N GLU A 78 3.36 -18.96 -15.92
CA GLU A 78 2.40 -18.57 -16.95
C GLU A 78 1.52 -17.42 -16.44
N ASP A 79 1.02 -17.55 -15.22
CA ASP A 79 0.19 -16.54 -14.58
C ASP A 79 0.98 -15.28 -14.22
N LEU A 80 2.24 -15.42 -13.82
CA LEU A 80 3.14 -14.28 -13.62
C LEU A 80 3.30 -13.46 -14.91
N GLN A 81 3.40 -14.14 -16.06
CA GLN A 81 3.55 -13.47 -17.34
C GLN A 81 2.29 -12.71 -17.75
N LYS A 82 1.10 -13.30 -17.54
CA LYS A 82 -0.19 -12.64 -17.79
C LYS A 82 -0.40 -11.44 -16.86
N ALA A 83 -0.19 -11.63 -15.56
CA ALA A 83 -0.26 -10.58 -14.55
C ALA A 83 0.69 -9.42 -14.87
N TYR A 84 1.90 -9.71 -15.35
CA TYR A 84 2.86 -8.68 -15.75
C TYR A 84 2.38 -7.86 -16.96
N GLN A 85 1.71 -8.47 -17.95
CA GLN A 85 1.14 -7.70 -19.07
C GLN A 85 0.03 -6.75 -18.61
N ARG A 86 -0.83 -7.20 -17.69
CA ARG A 86 -1.88 -6.36 -17.10
C ARG A 86 -1.30 -5.23 -16.25
N PHE A 87 -0.25 -5.54 -15.47
CA PHE A 87 0.53 -4.55 -14.74
C PHE A 87 1.03 -3.43 -15.67
N LEU A 88 1.61 -3.76 -16.83
CA LEU A 88 2.06 -2.75 -17.79
C LEU A 88 0.89 -1.87 -18.29
N GLN A 89 -0.28 -2.44 -18.55
CA GLN A 89 -1.46 -1.66 -18.97
C GLN A 89 -1.94 -0.67 -17.90
N ILE A 90 -1.86 -1.05 -16.62
CA ILE A 90 -2.19 -0.14 -15.50
C ILE A 90 -1.10 0.91 -15.34
N ALA A 91 0.17 0.51 -15.41
CA ALA A 91 1.33 1.39 -15.30
C ALA A 91 1.42 2.41 -16.45
N ASP A 92 0.78 2.16 -17.58
CA ASP A 92 0.67 3.11 -18.69
C ASP A 92 -0.32 4.23 -18.41
N ARG A 93 -1.33 3.94 -17.58
CA ARG A 93 -2.41 4.88 -17.24
C ARG A 93 -2.15 5.59 -15.92
N LYS A 94 -1.38 4.98 -15.01
CA LYS A 94 -1.02 5.50 -13.70
C LYS A 94 0.48 5.73 -13.59
N LYS A 95 0.90 6.88 -13.05
CA LYS A 95 2.32 7.15 -12.77
C LYS A 95 2.94 6.15 -11.80
N GLU A 96 2.16 5.66 -10.84
CA GLU A 96 2.58 4.68 -9.83
C GLU A 96 1.50 3.61 -9.67
N VAL A 97 1.93 2.36 -9.53
CA VAL A 97 1.06 1.21 -9.27
C VAL A 97 1.19 0.83 -7.79
N PHE A 98 0.07 0.79 -7.08
CA PHE A 98 0.03 0.51 -5.64
C PHE A 98 -0.20 -0.97 -5.34
N ASP A 99 0.05 -1.38 -4.10
CA ASP A 99 -0.13 -2.78 -3.68
C ASP A 99 -1.56 -3.26 -3.93
N GLU A 100 -2.57 -2.40 -3.74
CA GLU A 100 -3.97 -2.73 -4.04
C GLU A 100 -4.20 -3.06 -5.53
N ASP A 101 -3.52 -2.34 -6.45
CA ASP A 101 -3.59 -2.62 -7.88
C ASP A 101 -3.00 -4.01 -8.18
N LEU A 102 -1.92 -4.39 -7.48
CA LEU A 102 -1.29 -5.71 -7.63
C LEU A 102 -2.22 -6.84 -7.15
N PHE A 103 -2.88 -6.67 -6.01
CA PHE A 103 -3.87 -7.64 -5.54
C PHE A 103 -5.01 -7.82 -6.55
N VAL A 104 -5.48 -6.74 -7.18
CA VAL A 104 -6.51 -6.80 -8.23
C VAL A 104 -6.00 -7.52 -9.47
N ILE A 105 -4.82 -7.16 -9.98
CA ILE A 105 -4.20 -7.82 -11.14
C ILE A 105 -4.10 -9.33 -10.91
N VAL A 106 -3.57 -9.73 -9.76
CA VAL A 106 -3.36 -11.15 -9.45
C VAL A 106 -4.68 -11.90 -9.27
N SER A 107 -5.68 -11.26 -8.67
CA SER A 107 -7.01 -11.86 -8.48
C SER A 107 -7.70 -12.15 -9.81
N ASP A 108 -7.58 -11.24 -10.79
CA ASP A 108 -8.16 -11.43 -12.12
C ASP A 108 -7.51 -12.60 -12.88
N GLU A 109 -6.20 -12.79 -12.74
CA GLU A 109 -5.43 -13.78 -13.51
C GLU A 109 -5.47 -15.19 -12.91
N LEU A 110 -5.43 -15.31 -11.58
CA LEU A 110 -5.41 -16.63 -10.94
C LEU A 110 -6.72 -17.39 -11.04
N GLY A 111 -7.82 -16.75 -11.45
CA GLY A 111 -9.15 -17.37 -11.49
C GLY A 111 -9.62 -17.95 -10.15
N HIS A 112 -8.84 -17.77 -9.08
CA HIS A 112 -9.27 -18.03 -7.73
C HIS A 112 -10.49 -17.15 -7.48
N GLU A 113 -11.44 -17.67 -6.71
CA GLU A 113 -12.47 -16.89 -6.02
C GLU A 113 -11.81 -15.93 -5.02
N SER A 114 -10.95 -15.07 -5.52
CA SER A 114 -10.15 -14.15 -4.76
C SER A 114 -11.11 -13.06 -4.34
N GLN A 115 -11.67 -13.25 -3.15
CA GLN A 115 -12.43 -12.28 -2.41
C GLN A 115 -11.51 -11.15 -1.92
N THR A 116 -10.69 -10.60 -2.82
CA THR A 116 -9.89 -9.41 -2.63
C THR A 116 -10.83 -8.25 -2.40
N TYR A 117 -10.66 -7.62 -1.25
CA TYR A 117 -11.39 -6.44 -0.88
C TYR A 117 -10.82 -5.24 -1.61
N VAL A 118 -11.69 -4.50 -2.26
CA VAL A 118 -11.40 -3.21 -2.88
C VAL A 118 -12.27 -2.16 -2.19
N LEU A 119 -11.64 -1.11 -1.68
CA LEU A 119 -12.38 0.05 -1.19
C LEU A 119 -12.95 0.81 -2.39
N ASP A 120 -14.25 0.66 -2.62
CA ASP A 120 -14.94 1.26 -3.76
C ASP A 120 -15.54 2.63 -3.40
N TYR A 121 -15.93 2.81 -2.13
CA TYR A 121 -16.44 4.07 -1.63
C TYR A 121 -16.19 4.20 -0.13
N PHE A 122 -15.95 5.42 0.32
CA PHE A 122 -16.07 5.79 1.72
C PHE A 122 -16.68 7.18 1.85
N ASN A 123 -17.37 7.40 2.96
CA ASN A 123 -17.79 8.70 3.43
C ASN A 123 -17.57 8.77 4.93
N ILE A 124 -17.15 9.93 5.40
CA ILE A 124 -16.87 10.19 6.80
C ILE A 124 -17.49 11.51 7.19
N GLN A 125 -18.22 11.49 8.30
CA GLN A 125 -18.68 12.69 8.98
C GLN A 125 -18.01 12.74 10.35
N SER A 126 -17.27 13.81 10.62
CA SER A 126 -16.59 14.02 11.89
C SER A 126 -16.55 15.51 12.24
N GLY A 127 -16.30 15.80 13.51
CA GLY A 127 -16.28 17.13 14.08
C GLY A 127 -15.92 17.05 15.55
N ASN A 128 -15.61 18.19 16.16
CA ASN A 128 -15.19 18.23 17.58
C ASN A 128 -16.32 17.85 18.56
N LEU A 129 -17.58 18.01 18.16
CA LEU A 129 -18.76 17.73 18.97
C LEU A 129 -19.67 16.66 18.36
N SER A 130 -19.34 16.16 17.17
CA SER A 130 -20.10 15.08 16.52
C SER A 130 -19.41 13.75 16.75
N VAL A 131 -20.20 12.69 16.90
CA VAL A 131 -19.69 11.33 16.95
C VAL A 131 -19.17 10.97 15.54
N PRO A 132 -17.86 10.73 15.36
CA PRO A 132 -17.31 10.33 14.07
C PRO A 132 -18.03 9.10 13.53
N THR A 133 -18.54 9.20 12.30
CA THR A 133 -19.32 8.14 11.66
C THR A 133 -18.83 7.95 10.23
N ALA A 134 -18.43 6.73 9.90
CA ALA A 134 -18.00 6.35 8.56
C ALA A 134 -19.02 5.41 7.93
N THR A 135 -19.23 5.57 6.62
CA THR A 135 -19.88 4.58 5.76
C THR A 135 -18.86 4.12 4.73
N VAL A 136 -18.70 2.82 4.57
CA VAL A 136 -17.79 2.24 3.58
C VAL A 136 -18.54 1.31 2.64
N ARG A 137 -18.01 1.19 1.43
CA ARG A 137 -18.42 0.18 0.47
C ARG A 137 -17.19 -0.59 0.02
N ILE A 138 -17.17 -1.87 0.37
CA ILE A 138 -16.10 -2.79 -0.01
C ILE A 138 -16.63 -3.69 -1.12
N LYS A 139 -15.88 -3.79 -2.21
CA LYS A 139 -16.20 -4.63 -3.35
C LYS A 139 -15.25 -5.83 -3.39
N THR A 140 -15.78 -6.97 -3.83
CA THR A 140 -15.03 -8.15 -4.28
C THR A 140 -15.48 -8.48 -5.71
N ALA A 141 -14.91 -9.50 -6.36
CA ALA A 141 -15.36 -9.93 -7.68
C ALA A 141 -16.87 -10.24 -7.74
N GLU A 142 -17.44 -10.77 -6.65
CA GLU A 142 -18.81 -11.27 -6.62
C GLU A 142 -19.78 -10.41 -5.80
N LYS A 143 -19.27 -9.75 -4.75
CA LYS A 143 -20.11 -9.13 -3.72
C LYS A 143 -19.72 -7.70 -3.44
N LEU A 144 -20.74 -6.91 -3.10
CA LEU A 144 -20.63 -5.53 -2.67
C LEU A 144 -21.16 -5.45 -1.23
N PHE A 145 -20.27 -5.12 -0.30
CA PHE A 145 -20.57 -4.93 1.11
C PHE A 145 -20.71 -3.45 1.39
N LYS A 146 -21.78 -3.02 2.08
CA LYS A 146 -21.97 -1.64 2.49
C LYS A 146 -22.30 -1.61 3.97
N GLU A 147 -21.45 -0.96 4.74
CA GLU A 147 -21.59 -0.89 6.20
C GLU A 147 -21.24 0.50 6.73
N ALA A 148 -21.71 0.76 7.95
CA ALA A 148 -21.40 1.98 8.67
C ALA A 148 -21.05 1.69 10.13
N ALA A 149 -20.16 2.51 10.68
CA ALA A 149 -19.80 2.45 12.08
C ALA A 149 -19.42 3.83 12.61
N THR A 150 -19.49 3.94 13.92
CA THR A 150 -18.94 5.06 14.69
C THR A 150 -17.54 4.70 15.20
N GLY A 151 -16.81 5.70 15.66
CA GLY A 151 -15.52 5.50 16.33
C GLY A 151 -15.10 6.73 17.12
N ASP A 152 -14.01 6.60 17.87
CA ASP A 152 -13.46 7.70 18.67
C ASP A 152 -12.87 8.83 17.80
N GLY A 153 -12.52 8.49 16.56
CA GLY A 153 -12.04 9.41 15.54
C GLY A 153 -12.46 8.97 14.14
N PRO A 154 -12.20 9.79 13.11
CA PRO A 154 -12.57 9.45 11.73
C PRO A 154 -11.88 8.19 11.23
N VAL A 155 -10.61 7.99 11.58
CA VAL A 155 -9.84 6.78 11.23
C VAL A 155 -10.43 5.54 11.90
N ASP A 156 -10.74 5.63 13.20
CA ASP A 156 -11.34 4.54 13.97
C ASP A 156 -12.73 4.17 13.43
N ALA A 157 -13.57 5.16 13.12
CA ALA A 157 -14.88 4.94 12.51
C ALA A 157 -14.78 4.19 11.16
N ILE A 158 -13.80 4.57 10.32
CA ILE A 158 -13.51 3.88 9.06
C ILE A 158 -13.12 2.42 9.31
N PHE A 159 -12.18 2.16 10.24
CA PHE A 159 -11.72 0.80 10.53
C PHE A 159 -12.85 -0.07 11.09
N ASN A 160 -13.67 0.46 12.01
CA ASN A 160 -14.84 -0.23 12.53
C ASN A 160 -15.87 -0.55 11.43
N ALA A 161 -16.07 0.37 10.47
CA ALA A 161 -16.99 0.16 9.36
C ALA A 161 -16.45 -0.91 8.39
N ILE A 162 -15.14 -0.95 8.17
CA ILE A 162 -14.49 -1.99 7.36
C ILE A 162 -14.60 -3.34 8.04
N ASP A 163 -14.28 -3.46 9.33
CA ASP A 163 -14.40 -4.70 10.11
C ASP A 163 -15.82 -5.27 10.05
N ARG A 164 -16.84 -4.40 10.17
CA ARG A 164 -18.25 -4.78 9.97
C ARG A 164 -18.55 -5.25 8.55
N ALA A 165 -18.05 -4.53 7.54
CA ALA A 165 -18.28 -4.87 6.13
C ALA A 165 -17.73 -6.25 5.76
N VAL A 166 -16.54 -6.58 6.29
CA VAL A 166 -15.85 -7.85 5.96
C VAL A 166 -16.15 -8.97 6.96
N GLY A 167 -16.69 -8.66 8.14
CA GLY A 167 -16.98 -9.63 9.20
C GLY A 167 -15.74 -10.18 9.90
N ILE A 168 -14.62 -9.44 9.89
CA ILE A 168 -13.34 -9.85 10.50
C ILE A 168 -13.07 -8.92 11.68
N LYS A 169 -12.89 -9.50 12.86
CA LYS A 169 -12.49 -8.73 14.04
C LYS A 169 -10.98 -8.58 14.07
N THR A 170 -10.50 -7.35 14.12
CA THR A 170 -9.06 -7.09 14.18
C THR A 170 -8.68 -6.34 15.47
N THR A 171 -7.37 -6.18 15.68
CA THR A 171 -6.84 -5.23 16.67
C THR A 171 -5.72 -4.44 16.02
N LEU A 172 -5.84 -3.11 15.99
CA LEU A 172 -4.79 -2.22 15.51
C LEU A 172 -3.67 -2.16 16.56
N LEU A 173 -2.49 -2.66 16.20
CA LEU A 173 -1.30 -2.62 17.07
C LEU A 173 -0.45 -1.38 16.82
N GLU A 174 -0.35 -0.96 15.56
CA GLU A 174 0.46 0.18 15.15
C GLU A 174 -0.21 0.91 13.99
N TYR A 175 -0.14 2.24 14.02
CA TYR A 175 -0.64 3.13 12.98
C TYR A 175 0.39 4.25 12.78
N THR A 176 0.91 4.34 11.57
CA THR A 176 1.92 5.32 11.20
C THR A 176 1.47 6.05 9.95
N VAL A 177 1.45 7.38 10.01
CA VAL A 177 1.12 8.25 8.88
C VAL A 177 2.30 9.17 8.58
N GLN A 178 2.67 9.27 7.31
CA GLN A 178 3.80 10.08 6.84
C GLN A 178 3.45 10.82 5.56
N ALA A 179 3.91 12.07 5.43
CA ALA A 179 3.83 12.80 4.17
C ALA A 179 5.04 12.43 3.30
N VAL A 180 4.77 11.96 2.08
CA VAL A 180 5.80 11.50 1.13
C VAL A 180 6.26 12.64 0.23
N THR A 181 5.39 13.60 -0.07
CA THR A 181 5.72 14.77 -0.90
C THR A 181 5.41 16.07 -0.17
N PRO A 182 6.13 17.16 -0.47
CA PRO A 182 5.84 18.46 0.12
C PRO A 182 4.63 19.13 -0.55
N GLY A 183 3.99 20.05 0.17
CA GLY A 183 2.92 20.91 -0.34
C GLY A 183 1.53 20.50 0.13
N ARG A 184 0.52 21.32 -0.21
CA ARG A 184 -0.88 21.09 0.23
C ARG A 184 -1.53 19.85 -0.38
N GLY A 185 -1.04 19.40 -1.53
CA GLY A 185 -1.44 18.14 -2.17
C GLY A 185 -0.45 17.01 -1.90
N ALA A 186 0.20 17.02 -0.73
CA ALA A 186 1.13 15.98 -0.34
C ALA A 186 0.47 14.61 -0.42
N LEU A 187 1.20 13.63 -0.96
CA LEU A 187 0.80 12.23 -0.87
C LEU A 187 1.03 11.78 0.57
N GLY A 188 -0.05 11.39 1.26
CA GLY A 188 0.00 10.73 2.55
C GLY A 188 0.19 9.23 2.35
N GLU A 189 1.14 8.65 3.08
CA GLU A 189 1.33 7.21 3.19
C GLU A 189 0.97 6.79 4.61
N VAL A 190 0.19 5.72 4.71
CA VAL A 190 -0.23 5.12 5.96
C VAL A 190 0.22 3.67 5.98
N ALA A 191 0.81 3.27 7.10
CA ALA A 191 1.11 1.90 7.43
C ALA A 191 0.34 1.49 8.69
N VAL A 192 -0.26 0.31 8.65
CA VAL A 192 -0.95 -0.29 9.80
C VAL A 192 -0.38 -1.66 10.10
N VAL A 193 -0.33 -2.01 11.39
CA VAL A 193 -0.05 -3.38 11.84
C VAL A 193 -1.28 -3.88 12.56
N LEU A 194 -1.97 -4.84 11.97
CA LEU A 194 -3.15 -5.48 12.54
C LEU A 194 -2.78 -6.80 13.19
N LYS A 195 -3.44 -7.13 14.30
CA LYS A 195 -3.47 -8.47 14.88
C LYS A 195 -4.79 -9.13 14.50
N ILE A 196 -4.72 -10.24 13.77
CA ILE A 196 -5.87 -11.03 13.33
C ILE A 196 -5.56 -12.48 13.65
N ASP A 197 -6.41 -13.14 14.44
CA ASP A 197 -6.22 -14.53 14.89
C ASP A 197 -4.82 -14.83 15.45
N GLY A 198 -4.28 -13.89 16.22
CA GLY A 198 -2.94 -14.00 16.82
C GLY A 198 -1.78 -13.66 15.88
N LYS A 199 -2.00 -13.56 14.57
CA LYS A 199 -0.98 -13.20 13.56
C LYS A 199 -0.89 -11.68 13.40
N LYS A 200 0.33 -11.17 13.22
CA LYS A 200 0.58 -9.76 12.88
C LYS A 200 0.62 -9.61 11.36
N ILE A 201 -0.17 -8.69 10.83
CA ILE A 201 -0.28 -8.44 9.40
C ILE A 201 -0.06 -6.95 9.14
N ILE A 202 0.80 -6.65 8.18
CA ILE A 202 1.14 -5.28 7.81
C ILE A 202 0.34 -4.90 6.58
N GLY A 203 -0.29 -3.74 6.61
CA GLY A 203 -0.93 -3.11 5.47
C GLY A 203 -0.37 -1.73 5.21
N ARG A 204 -0.36 -1.34 3.94
CA ARG A 204 0.09 -0.01 3.49
C ARG A 204 -0.90 0.55 2.51
N GLY A 205 -1.05 1.87 2.51
CA GLY A 205 -1.93 2.58 1.61
C GLY A 205 -1.48 4.03 1.46
N SER A 206 -1.77 4.62 0.30
CA SER A 206 -1.42 6.00 0.03
C SER A 206 -2.52 6.73 -0.73
N SER A 207 -2.69 8.00 -0.40
CA SER A 207 -3.59 8.92 -1.06
C SER A 207 -3.25 10.36 -0.67
N THR A 208 -3.65 11.33 -1.48
CA THR A 208 -3.65 12.74 -1.09
C THR A 208 -4.64 13.03 0.04
N ASP A 209 -5.60 12.13 0.27
CA ASP A 209 -6.47 12.12 1.45
C ASP A 209 -5.96 11.08 2.46
N ILE A 210 -5.54 11.54 3.63
CA ILE A 210 -5.02 10.67 4.69
C ILE A 210 -6.05 9.66 5.23
N LEU A 211 -7.35 9.99 5.19
CA LEU A 211 -8.41 9.10 5.62
C LEU A 211 -8.61 7.98 4.61
N GLU A 212 -8.55 8.31 3.32
CA GLU A 212 -8.56 7.32 2.24
C GLU A 212 -7.29 6.44 2.30
N ALA A 213 -6.12 7.04 2.50
CA ALA A 213 -4.86 6.31 2.65
C ALA A 213 -4.93 5.31 3.82
N SER A 214 -5.54 5.73 4.93
CA SER A 214 -5.77 4.87 6.10
C SER A 214 -6.68 3.71 5.76
N ALA A 215 -7.82 3.98 5.11
CA ALA A 215 -8.76 2.95 4.69
C ALA A 215 -8.11 1.93 3.74
N LYS A 216 -7.33 2.40 2.77
CA LYS A 216 -6.56 1.54 1.84
C LYS A 216 -5.53 0.69 2.57
N ALA A 217 -4.77 1.28 3.51
CA ALA A 217 -3.79 0.54 4.29
C ALA A 217 -4.42 -0.60 5.08
N TYR A 218 -5.59 -0.34 5.65
CA TYR A 218 -6.34 -1.32 6.40
C TYR A 218 -6.89 -2.45 5.51
N VAL A 219 -7.49 -2.11 4.37
CA VAL A 219 -7.94 -3.10 3.36
C VAL A 219 -6.77 -3.92 2.82
N SER A 220 -5.61 -3.30 2.58
CA SER A 220 -4.37 -3.97 2.17
C SER A 220 -3.90 -5.00 3.20
N ALA A 221 -3.96 -4.69 4.50
CA ALA A 221 -3.68 -5.66 5.56
C ALA A 221 -4.66 -6.85 5.53
N LEU A 222 -5.97 -6.59 5.34
CA LEU A 222 -6.99 -7.65 5.27
C LEU A 222 -6.78 -8.56 4.06
N ASN A 223 -6.43 -8.00 2.89
CA ASN A 223 -6.11 -8.78 1.70
C ASN A 223 -4.87 -9.66 1.90
N ARG A 224 -3.81 -9.11 2.52
CA ARG A 224 -2.61 -9.87 2.88
C ARG A 224 -2.94 -10.99 3.87
N TYR A 225 -3.78 -10.73 4.86
CA TYR A 225 -4.24 -11.75 5.81
C TYR A 225 -4.92 -12.93 5.08
N LYS A 226 -5.83 -12.63 4.14
CA LYS A 226 -6.52 -13.66 3.34
C LYS A 226 -5.60 -14.43 2.42
N ALA A 227 -4.66 -13.75 1.76
CA ALA A 227 -3.66 -14.41 0.91
C ALA A 227 -2.82 -15.42 1.72
N VAL A 228 -2.40 -15.05 2.94
CA VAL A 228 -1.63 -15.92 3.83
C VAL A 228 -2.49 -17.00 4.51
N ALA A 229 -3.80 -16.80 4.65
CA ALA A 229 -4.71 -17.79 5.22
C ALA A 229 -5.15 -18.87 4.21
N ASN A 230 -5.16 -18.53 2.91
CA ASN A 230 -5.59 -19.41 1.83
C ASN A 230 -4.43 -20.13 1.11
N GLY A 231 -3.18 -19.82 1.43
CA GLY A 231 -1.98 -20.51 0.95
C GLY A 231 -1.39 -21.44 2.01
#